data_AF-T1G174-F1
#
_entry.id   AF-T1G174-F1
#
_cell.length_a   1.000
_cell.length_b   1.000
_cell.length_c   1.000
_cell.angle_alpha   90.00
_cell.angle_beta   90.00
_cell.angle_gamma   90.00
#
_symmetry.space_group_name_H-M   'P 1'
#
loop_
_entity.id
_entity.type
_entity.pdbx_description
1 polymer ?
#
loop_
_entity_poly.entity_id
_entity_poly.type
_entity_poly.pdbx_seq_one_letter_code
_entity_poly.pdbx_strand_id
1 'polypeptide(L)'
;MLNDLTTLQCFPEDLLIEFFNIDTIHDLEKFMEGLILYLSMKAQKMLMQVNRCVAIECPHLDIPWFHDHFCKDNIETLNTTSKKLIHEVNELLEQILNGPLFIQKNSYSPFYHKFDFECALNKKKKPVPAALFNDKYEASIQRYAICVLSESSYCKNGKFLNGKECVRKRHLQLLGYKFIEVPFFEWYSMGLTEKLTKKKYLEDKIFKNS
;
A
#
# COMPACT_ATOMS: atom_id res chain seq x y z
N MET A 1 2.82 -12.81 17.71
CA MET A 1 1.45 -13.25 18.07
C MET A 1 0.41 -12.30 17.50
N LEU A 2 0.18 -11.11 18.05
CA LEU A 2 -0.90 -10.23 17.57
C LEU A 2 -0.72 -9.78 16.09
N ASN A 3 0.50 -9.43 15.70
CA ASN A 3 0.81 -9.09 14.29
C ASN A 3 0.60 -10.26 13.31
N ASP A 4 0.79 -11.50 13.77
CA ASP A 4 0.57 -12.69 12.95
C ASP A 4 -0.94 -12.97 12.81
N LEU A 5 -1.69 -12.78 13.90
CA LEU A 5 -3.16 -12.89 13.91
C LEU A 5 -3.81 -11.85 12.98
N THR A 6 -3.40 -10.58 13.05
CA THR A 6 -3.92 -9.54 12.14
C THR A 6 -3.57 -9.83 10.68
N THR A 7 -2.39 -10.38 10.42
CA THR A 7 -2.01 -10.84 9.06
C THR A 7 -2.97 -11.91 8.54
N LEU A 8 -3.41 -12.81 9.42
CA LEU A 8 -4.37 -13.90 9.14
C LEU A 8 -5.85 -13.48 9.20
N GLN A 9 -6.15 -12.19 9.40
CA GLN A 9 -7.52 -11.67 9.61
C GLN A 9 -8.21 -12.25 10.86
N CYS A 10 -7.43 -12.57 11.89
CA CYS A 10 -7.93 -12.96 13.19
C CYS A 10 -7.85 -11.77 14.14
N PHE A 11 -9.00 -11.23 14.53
CA PHE A 11 -9.11 -10.05 15.39
C PHE A 11 -9.87 -10.42 16.67
N PRO A 12 -9.18 -10.90 17.72
CA PRO A 12 -9.81 -11.16 19.01
C PRO A 12 -10.17 -9.81 19.67
N GLU A 13 -11.40 -9.34 19.44
CA GLU A 13 -11.81 -7.95 19.76
C GLU A 13 -11.60 -7.59 21.24
N ASP A 14 -11.95 -8.46 22.18
CA ASP A 14 -11.75 -8.22 23.61
C ASP A 14 -10.27 -7.94 23.93
N LEU A 15 -9.36 -8.71 23.35
CA LEU A 15 -7.91 -8.52 23.51
C LEU A 15 -7.43 -7.23 22.84
N LEU A 16 -8.01 -6.86 21.69
CA LEU A 16 -7.66 -5.62 20.99
C LEU A 16 -8.08 -4.39 21.78
N ILE A 17 -9.29 -4.40 22.36
CA ILE A 17 -9.80 -3.32 23.21
C ILE A 17 -8.90 -3.17 24.45
N GLU A 18 -8.55 -4.27 25.09
CA GLU A 18 -7.62 -4.26 26.23
C GLU A 18 -6.24 -3.74 25.82
N PHE A 19 -5.69 -4.23 24.71
CA PHE A 19 -4.36 -3.84 24.22
C PHE A 19 -4.26 -2.37 23.83
N PHE A 20 -5.30 -1.81 23.20
CA PHE A 20 -5.35 -0.40 22.77
C PHE A 20 -5.95 0.53 23.83
N ASN A 21 -6.09 0.07 25.07
CA ASN A 21 -6.41 0.95 26.19
C ASN A 21 -5.30 2.00 26.39
N ILE A 22 -5.68 3.22 26.75
CA ILE A 22 -4.77 4.37 26.91
C ILE A 22 -3.64 4.06 27.89
N ASP A 23 -3.94 3.44 29.03
CA ASP A 23 -2.93 3.12 30.05
C ASP A 23 -1.94 2.08 29.52
N THR A 24 -2.44 1.07 28.80
CA THR A 24 -1.59 0.02 28.19
C THR A 24 -0.68 0.60 27.11
N ILE A 25 -1.19 1.47 26.25
CA ILE A 25 -0.38 2.14 25.22
C ILE A 25 0.70 3.02 25.87
N HIS A 26 0.35 3.82 26.88
CA HIS A 26 1.30 4.67 27.58
C HIS A 26 2.43 3.84 28.25
N ASP A 27 2.08 2.73 28.91
CA ASP A 27 3.06 1.83 29.51
C ASP A 27 3.97 1.17 28.45
N LEU A 28 3.41 0.80 27.30
CA LEU A 28 4.18 0.28 26.17
C LEU A 28 5.14 1.32 25.60
N GLU A 29 4.70 2.57 25.43
CA GLU A 29 5.55 3.67 24.94
C GLU A 29 6.71 3.94 25.89
N LYS A 30 6.44 4.05 27.19
CA LYS A 30 7.47 4.20 28.21
C LYS A 30 8.45 3.02 28.23
N PHE A 31 7.95 1.80 28.06
CA PHE A 31 8.81 0.62 27.93
C PHE A 31 9.72 0.70 26.70
N MET A 32 9.18 1.15 25.55
CA MET A 32 9.94 1.28 24.30
C MET A 32 11.03 2.37 24.38
N GLU A 33 10.85 3.43 25.16
CA GLU A 33 11.87 4.46 25.41
C GLU A 33 13.09 3.91 26.15
N GLY A 34 12.91 2.88 26.98
CA GLY A 34 14.00 2.22 27.71
C GLY A 34 14.82 1.22 26.87
N LEU A 35 14.40 0.93 25.63
CA LEU A 35 15.08 -0.03 24.75
C LEU A 35 16.22 0.63 23.97
N ILE A 36 17.23 -0.17 23.60
CA ILE A 36 18.23 0.26 22.61
C ILE A 36 17.55 0.62 21.28
N LEU A 37 18.09 1.62 20.57
CA LEU A 37 17.48 2.23 19.39
C LEU A 37 16.89 1.22 18.38
N TYR A 38 17.65 0.18 18.04
CA TYR A 38 17.18 -0.84 17.09
C TYR A 38 15.94 -1.61 17.57
N LEU A 39 15.91 -1.99 18.85
CA LEU A 39 14.77 -2.72 19.43
C LEU A 39 13.57 -1.80 19.59
N SER A 40 13.79 -0.55 20.01
CA SER A 40 12.73 0.47 20.09
C SER A 40 12.07 0.68 18.73
N MET A 41 12.87 0.91 17.68
CA MET A 41 12.38 1.05 16.30
C MET A 41 11.60 -0.17 15.81
N LYS A 42 12.06 -1.39 16.14
CA LYS A 42 11.36 -2.62 15.79
C LYS A 42 10.01 -2.74 16.50
N ALA A 43 9.96 -2.41 17.80
CA ALA A 43 8.75 -2.44 18.60
C ALA A 43 7.72 -1.41 18.12
N GLN A 44 8.14 -0.16 17.89
CA GLN A 44 7.30 0.91 17.36
C GLN A 44 6.73 0.54 15.99
N LYS A 45 7.54 -0.06 15.11
CA LYS A 45 7.08 -0.55 13.81
C LYS A 45 6.03 -1.66 13.93
N MET A 46 6.18 -2.57 14.89
CA MET A 46 5.21 -3.63 15.13
C MET A 46 3.89 -3.09 15.68
N LEU A 47 3.95 -2.19 16.68
CA LEU A 47 2.76 -1.50 17.21
C LEU A 47 2.02 -0.77 16.09
N MET A 48 2.76 -0.02 15.27
CA MET A 48 2.21 0.67 14.11
C MET A 48 1.53 -0.27 13.12
N GLN A 49 2.13 -1.43 12.82
CA GLN A 49 1.54 -2.41 11.92
C GLN A 49 0.23 -2.99 12.48
N VAL A 50 0.19 -3.31 13.78
CA VAL A 50 -1.03 -3.80 14.44
C VAL A 50 -2.10 -2.71 14.45
N ASN A 51 -1.78 -1.49 14.90
CA ASN A 51 -2.71 -0.37 14.93
C ASN A 51 -3.28 -0.08 13.54
N ARG A 52 -2.43 -0.15 12.51
CA ARG A 52 -2.87 -0.02 11.11
C ARG A 52 -3.90 -1.06 10.71
N CYS A 53 -3.70 -2.33 11.07
CA CYS A 53 -4.65 -3.39 10.75
C CYS A 53 -5.98 -3.16 11.45
N VAL A 54 -5.94 -2.83 12.74
CA VAL A 54 -7.15 -2.61 13.54
C VAL A 54 -7.93 -1.40 13.06
N ALA A 55 -7.27 -0.26 12.82
CA ALA A 55 -7.93 0.96 12.37
C ALA A 55 -8.56 0.84 10.97
N ILE A 56 -8.04 -0.04 10.11
CA ILE A 56 -8.58 -0.26 8.76
C ILE A 56 -9.63 -1.38 8.74
N GLU A 57 -9.38 -2.51 9.41
CA GLU A 57 -10.22 -3.71 9.32
C GLU A 57 -11.30 -3.79 10.41
N CYS A 58 -11.13 -3.08 11.53
CA CYS A 58 -12.06 -3.08 12.66
C CYS A 58 -12.51 -1.64 13.03
N PRO A 59 -13.09 -0.87 12.08
CA PRO A 59 -13.46 0.52 12.33
C PRO A 59 -14.53 0.66 13.43
N HIS A 60 -15.32 -0.38 13.70
CA HIS A 60 -16.34 -0.39 14.76
C HIS A 60 -15.77 -0.43 16.17
N LEU A 61 -14.48 -0.72 16.34
CA LEU A 61 -13.81 -0.67 17.64
C LEU A 61 -13.40 0.75 18.04
N ASP A 62 -13.55 1.74 17.15
CA ASP A 62 -13.23 3.15 17.38
C ASP A 62 -11.78 3.40 17.87
N ILE A 63 -10.86 2.49 17.56
CA ILE A 63 -9.44 2.61 17.89
C ILE A 63 -8.78 3.58 16.89
N PRO A 64 -8.22 4.72 17.34
CA PRO A 64 -7.68 5.71 16.45
C PRO A 64 -6.38 5.24 15.80
N TRP A 65 -6.10 5.79 14.61
CA TRP A 65 -4.76 5.79 14.06
C TRP A 65 -3.93 6.90 14.73
N PHE A 66 -2.83 6.54 15.37
CA PHE A 66 -1.99 7.49 16.13
C PHE A 66 -0.51 7.49 15.70
N HIS A 67 -0.20 6.95 14.51
CA HIS A 67 1.18 6.82 14.02
C HIS A 67 1.53 7.74 12.85
N ASP A 68 0.81 8.85 12.66
CA ASP A 68 1.11 9.84 11.63
C ASP A 68 2.55 10.37 11.70
N HIS A 69 2.97 10.83 12.88
CA HIS A 69 4.30 11.40 13.08
C HIS A 69 5.39 10.35 12.87
N PHE A 70 5.25 9.21 13.53
CA PHE A 70 6.17 8.08 13.38
C PHE A 70 6.34 7.67 11.91
N CYS A 71 5.26 7.59 11.14
CA CYS A 71 5.34 7.21 9.73
C CYS A 71 6.04 8.28 8.89
N LYS A 72 5.72 9.57 9.08
CA LYS A 72 6.36 10.69 8.37
C LYS A 72 7.86 10.71 8.55
N ASP A 73 8.34 10.47 9.77
CA ASP A 73 9.77 10.49 10.10
C ASP A 73 10.53 9.30 9.50
N ASN A 74 9.82 8.25 9.04
CA ASN A 74 10.40 6.98 8.60
C ASN A 74 10.12 6.60 7.13
N ILE A 75 9.58 7.53 6.32
CA ILE A 75 9.18 7.31 4.92
C ILE A 75 10.32 6.75 4.04
N GLU A 76 11.57 7.17 4.26
CA GLU A 76 12.69 6.87 3.36
C GLU A 76 13.20 5.43 3.43
N THR A 77 12.98 4.73 4.55
CA THR A 77 13.54 3.39 4.83
C THR A 77 12.84 2.23 4.10
N LEU A 78 11.88 2.52 3.20
CA LEU A 78 10.95 1.54 2.61
C LEU A 78 11.21 1.18 1.14
N ASN A 79 12.33 1.61 0.53
CA ASN A 79 12.61 1.41 -0.90
C ASN A 79 13.43 0.14 -1.19
N THR A 80 12.81 -0.92 -1.70
CA THR A 80 13.50 -2.15 -2.18
C THR A 80 12.93 -2.68 -3.50
N THR A 81 12.59 -1.77 -4.42
CA THR A 81 12.09 -2.13 -5.76
C THR A 81 13.13 -1.79 -6.83
N SER A 82 13.20 -2.62 -7.89
CA SER A 82 14.11 -2.40 -9.02
C SER A 82 13.84 -1.04 -9.68
N LYS A 83 14.82 -0.12 -9.60
CA LYS A 83 14.73 1.22 -10.20
C LYS A 83 14.43 1.17 -11.70
N LYS A 84 14.94 0.16 -12.40
CA LYS A 84 14.70 -0.05 -13.84
C LYS A 84 13.23 -0.39 -14.12
N LEU A 85 12.66 -1.34 -13.38
CA LEU A 85 11.28 -1.76 -13.57
C LEU A 85 10.30 -0.61 -13.31
N ILE A 86 10.51 0.14 -12.23
CA ILE A 86 9.74 1.35 -11.91
C ILE A 86 9.81 2.36 -13.06
N HIS A 87 11.00 2.60 -13.60
CA HIS A 87 11.19 3.54 -14.70
C HIS A 87 10.43 3.10 -15.96
N GLU A 88 10.57 1.83 -16.38
CA GLU A 88 9.84 1.30 -17.54
C GLU A 88 8.31 1.39 -17.38
N VAL A 89 7.80 1.07 -16.20
CA VAL A 89 6.37 1.18 -15.88
C VAL A 89 5.93 2.64 -15.96
N ASN A 90 6.70 3.56 -15.39
CA ASN A 90 6.39 4.99 -15.41
C ASN A 90 6.27 5.55 -16.83
N GLU A 91 7.25 5.26 -17.70
CA GLU A 91 7.22 5.74 -19.09
C GLU A 91 5.98 5.26 -19.86
N LEU A 92 5.53 4.04 -19.59
CA LEU A 92 4.34 3.49 -20.22
C LEU A 92 3.07 4.07 -19.63
N LEU A 93 3.00 4.27 -18.31
CA LEU A 93 1.86 4.94 -17.69
C LEU A 93 1.67 6.37 -18.21
N GLU A 94 2.75 7.14 -18.37
CA GLU A 94 2.68 8.49 -18.93
C GLU A 94 2.11 8.49 -20.37
N GLN A 95 2.45 7.48 -21.19
CA GLN A 95 1.86 7.31 -22.51
C GLN A 95 0.38 6.87 -22.48
N ILE A 96 0.00 6.04 -21.51
CA ILE A 96 -1.36 5.50 -21.39
C ILE A 96 -2.34 6.56 -20.87
N LEU A 97 -1.90 7.34 -19.89
CA LEU A 97 -2.73 8.35 -19.20
C LEU A 97 -2.64 9.74 -19.83
N ASN A 98 -1.90 9.88 -20.94
CA ASN A 98 -1.68 11.13 -21.68
C ASN A 98 -0.92 12.21 -20.89
N GLY A 99 0.08 11.78 -20.11
CA GLY A 99 1.08 12.66 -19.52
C GLY A 99 1.29 12.45 -18.02
N PRO A 100 2.36 13.05 -17.47
CA PRO A 100 2.74 12.88 -16.06
C PRO A 100 1.78 13.56 -15.08
N LEU A 101 0.97 14.54 -15.54
CA LEU A 101 0.00 15.25 -14.70
C LEU A 101 -1.09 14.33 -14.09
N PHE A 102 -1.28 13.14 -14.66
CA PHE A 102 -2.29 12.17 -14.26
C PHE A 102 -1.73 11.07 -13.33
N ILE A 103 -0.46 11.18 -12.92
CA ILE A 103 0.25 10.16 -12.15
C ILE A 103 0.93 10.81 -10.94
N GLN A 104 0.61 10.31 -9.75
CA GLN A 104 1.40 10.58 -8.54
C GLN A 104 2.39 9.43 -8.35
N LYS A 105 3.68 9.75 -8.14
CA LYS A 105 4.74 8.74 -7.92
C LYS A 105 5.06 8.64 -6.43
N ASN A 106 5.49 7.45 -5.98
CA ASN A 106 5.90 7.19 -4.59
C ASN A 106 4.82 7.60 -3.57
N SER A 107 3.60 7.13 -3.84
CA SER A 107 2.40 7.51 -3.07
C SER A 107 2.21 6.68 -1.81
N TYR A 108 1.43 7.23 -0.90
CA TYR A 108 1.04 6.59 0.36
C TYR A 108 -0.46 6.74 0.55
N SER A 109 -1.11 5.70 1.07
CA SER A 109 -2.48 5.80 1.56
C SER A 109 -2.53 6.68 2.82
N PRO A 110 -3.72 7.11 3.30
CA PRO A 110 -3.85 7.79 4.60
C PRO A 110 -3.23 7.04 5.78
N PHE A 111 -3.21 5.71 5.73
CA PHE A 111 -2.57 4.85 6.73
C PHE A 111 -1.15 4.37 6.33
N TYR A 112 -0.47 5.13 5.48
CA TYR A 112 0.93 4.91 5.07
C TYR A 112 1.25 3.53 4.48
N HIS A 113 0.30 2.88 3.80
CA HIS A 113 0.64 1.84 2.83
C HIS A 113 1.25 2.49 1.60
N LYS A 114 2.49 2.08 1.30
CA LYS A 114 3.23 2.57 0.15
C LYS A 114 2.80 1.87 -1.14
N PHE A 115 2.80 2.60 -2.24
CA PHE A 115 2.70 2.06 -3.59
C PHE A 115 3.43 2.96 -4.59
N ASP A 116 3.79 2.41 -5.75
CA ASP A 116 4.75 3.06 -6.66
C ASP A 116 4.10 4.20 -7.44
N PHE A 117 2.87 3.98 -7.91
CA PHE A 117 2.10 4.98 -8.65
C PHE A 117 0.64 5.03 -8.23
N GLU A 118 0.10 6.24 -8.19
CA GLU A 118 -1.32 6.49 -8.12
C GLU A 118 -1.82 7.11 -9.42
N CYS A 119 -2.95 6.62 -9.90
CA CYS A 119 -3.73 7.33 -10.92
C CYS A 119 -5.22 7.25 -10.58
N ALA A 120 -6.04 8.08 -11.21
CA ALA A 120 -7.49 8.03 -11.06
C ALA A 120 -8.19 8.18 -12.41
N LEU A 121 -9.34 7.51 -12.54
CA LEU A 121 -10.23 7.62 -13.68
C LEU A 121 -11.61 8.10 -13.21
N ASN A 122 -12.25 8.97 -13.98
CA ASN A 122 -13.65 9.32 -13.74
C ASN A 122 -14.63 8.25 -14.29
N LYS A 123 -15.93 8.45 -14.08
CA LYS A 123 -17.00 7.58 -14.63
C LYS A 123 -16.91 7.31 -16.13
N LYS A 124 -16.34 8.22 -16.93
CA LYS A 124 -16.17 8.06 -18.38
C LYS A 124 -14.84 7.37 -18.73
N LYS A 125 -14.17 6.75 -17.75
CA LYS A 125 -12.85 6.12 -17.85
C LYS A 125 -11.77 7.08 -18.39
N LYS A 126 -11.91 8.39 -18.16
CA LYS A 126 -10.88 9.38 -18.52
C LYS A 126 -9.96 9.64 -17.33
N PRO A 127 -8.64 9.78 -17.56
CA PRO A 127 -7.68 10.16 -16.53
C PRO A 127 -8.06 11.48 -15.85
N VAL A 128 -7.87 11.53 -14.54
CA VAL A 128 -8.07 12.71 -13.68
C VAL A 128 -6.70 13.22 -13.22
N PRO A 129 -6.43 14.54 -13.26
CA PRO A 129 -5.17 15.09 -12.78
C PRO A 129 -4.88 14.74 -11.31
N ALA A 130 -3.62 14.47 -10.98
CA ALA A 130 -3.20 14.06 -9.64
C ALA A 130 -3.55 15.08 -8.55
N ALA A 131 -3.56 16.37 -8.89
CA ALA A 131 -3.97 17.45 -8.00
C ALA A 131 -5.41 17.33 -7.49
N LEU A 132 -6.27 16.56 -8.19
CA LEU A 132 -7.69 16.40 -7.86
C LEU A 132 -8.02 15.07 -7.18
N PHE A 133 -7.03 14.20 -6.89
CA PHE A 133 -7.29 12.87 -6.30
C PHE A 133 -8.01 12.90 -4.96
N ASN A 134 -7.91 14.01 -4.21
CA ASN A 134 -8.55 14.19 -2.91
C ASN A 134 -9.72 15.20 -2.96
N ASP A 135 -10.11 15.65 -4.16
CA ASP A 135 -11.18 16.63 -4.30
C ASP A 135 -12.54 15.98 -3.97
N LYS A 136 -13.18 16.47 -2.91
CA LYS A 136 -14.49 15.98 -2.42
C LYS A 136 -15.62 16.30 -3.39
N TYR A 137 -15.43 17.24 -4.32
CA TYR A 137 -16.45 17.68 -5.26
C TYR A 137 -16.48 16.86 -6.55
N GLU A 138 -15.43 16.09 -6.84
CA GLU A 138 -15.41 15.17 -7.98
C GLU A 138 -16.10 13.85 -7.58
N ALA A 139 -17.42 13.93 -7.41
CA ALA A 139 -18.24 12.77 -7.11
C ALA A 139 -17.97 11.70 -8.18
N SER A 140 -17.36 10.57 -7.75
CA SER A 140 -17.05 9.33 -8.48
C SER A 140 -15.79 9.26 -9.37
N ILE A 141 -14.63 9.63 -8.82
CA ILE A 141 -13.36 9.13 -9.32
C ILE A 141 -13.05 7.74 -8.72
N GLN A 142 -12.48 6.85 -9.53
CA GLN A 142 -11.89 5.58 -9.08
C GLN A 142 -10.38 5.75 -9.03
N ARG A 143 -9.79 5.62 -7.84
CA ARG A 143 -8.34 5.65 -7.62
C ARG A 143 -7.73 4.27 -7.81
N TYR A 144 -6.51 4.22 -8.34
CA TYR A 144 -5.75 3.00 -8.59
C TYR A 144 -4.40 3.10 -7.88
N ALA A 145 -4.06 2.06 -7.12
CA ALA A 145 -2.75 1.90 -6.52
C ALA A 145 -1.96 0.89 -7.36
N ILE A 146 -1.03 1.38 -8.18
CA ILE A 146 -0.20 0.55 -9.05
C ILE A 146 1.09 0.20 -8.31
N CYS A 147 1.30 -1.10 -8.14
CA CYS A 147 2.34 -1.66 -7.31
C CYS A 147 3.26 -2.55 -8.14
N VAL A 148 4.52 -2.14 -8.23
CA VAL A 148 5.61 -2.86 -8.88
C VAL A 148 6.18 -3.85 -7.87
N LEU A 149 5.99 -5.13 -8.14
CA LEU A 149 6.31 -6.20 -7.20
C LEU A 149 7.61 -6.89 -7.58
N SER A 150 8.57 -6.90 -6.65
CA SER A 150 9.87 -7.57 -6.78
C SER A 150 9.80 -9.00 -6.23
N GLU A 151 10.91 -9.74 -6.30
CA GLU A 151 11.02 -11.09 -5.73
C GLU A 151 10.64 -11.14 -4.24
N SER A 152 11.01 -10.10 -3.47
CA SER A 152 10.72 -10.04 -2.03
C SER A 152 9.24 -9.86 -1.71
N SER A 153 8.41 -9.53 -2.71
CA SER A 153 6.95 -9.45 -2.59
C SER A 153 6.28 -10.83 -2.55
N TYR A 154 6.99 -11.89 -2.92
CA TYR A 154 6.43 -13.23 -3.07
C TYR A 154 7.01 -14.24 -2.05
N CYS A 155 6.29 -15.33 -1.84
CA CYS A 155 6.78 -16.47 -1.06
C CYS A 155 7.98 -17.13 -1.77
N LYS A 156 8.99 -17.57 -1.01
CA LYS A 156 10.23 -18.16 -1.56
C LYS A 156 10.01 -19.30 -2.58
N ASN A 157 8.91 -20.05 -2.44
CA ASN A 157 8.64 -21.25 -3.23
C ASN A 157 7.45 -21.08 -4.20
N GLY A 158 7.07 -19.85 -4.56
CA GLY A 158 5.95 -19.67 -5.48
C GLY A 158 5.72 -18.23 -5.91
N LYS A 159 4.69 -18.06 -6.75
CA LYS A 159 4.24 -16.76 -7.27
C LYS A 159 3.08 -16.16 -6.44
N PHE A 160 2.94 -16.61 -5.20
CA PHE A 160 1.95 -16.11 -4.25
C PHE A 160 2.53 -14.93 -3.48
N LEU A 161 1.75 -13.87 -3.31
CA LEU A 161 2.11 -12.74 -2.46
C LEU A 161 2.37 -13.22 -1.03
N ASN A 162 3.39 -12.66 -0.39
CA ASN A 162 3.62 -12.92 1.03
C ASN A 162 2.56 -12.22 1.91
N GLY A 163 2.51 -12.56 3.19
CA GLY A 163 1.52 -12.01 4.12
C GLY A 163 1.49 -10.48 4.17
N LYS A 164 2.66 -9.83 4.16
CA LYS A 164 2.76 -8.36 4.15
C LYS A 164 2.10 -7.75 2.91
N GLU A 165 2.34 -8.33 1.74
CA GLU A 165 1.76 -7.83 0.48
C GLU A 165 0.26 -8.14 0.36
N CYS A 166 -0.20 -9.29 0.87
CA CYS A 166 -1.63 -9.60 0.99
C CYS A 166 -2.36 -8.58 1.87
N VAL A 167 -1.82 -8.26 3.05
CA VAL A 167 -2.36 -7.26 3.97
C VAL A 167 -2.39 -5.88 3.30
N ARG A 168 -1.31 -5.48 2.62
CA ARG A 168 -1.22 -4.20 1.90
C ARG A 168 -2.28 -4.09 0.80
N LYS A 169 -2.44 -5.14 -0.02
CA LYS A 169 -3.47 -5.22 -1.07
C LYS A 169 -4.88 -5.07 -0.49
N ARG A 170 -5.22 -5.88 0.52
CA ARG A 170 -6.53 -5.85 1.18
C ARG A 170 -6.84 -4.48 1.75
N HIS A 171 -5.92 -3.90 2.51
CA HIS A 171 -6.10 -2.57 3.11
C HIS A 171 -6.29 -1.47 2.06
N LEU A 172 -5.51 -1.46 0.98
CA LEU A 172 -5.70 -0.47 -0.09
C LEU A 172 -7.08 -0.63 -0.74
N GLN A 173 -7.58 -1.85 -0.89
CA GLN A 173 -8.94 -2.10 -1.40
C GLN A 173 -10.02 -1.59 -0.43
N LEU A 174 -9.87 -1.83 0.88
CA LEU A 174 -10.78 -1.29 1.90
C LEU A 174 -10.80 0.25 1.91
N LEU A 175 -9.67 0.88 1.62
CA LEU A 175 -9.54 2.34 1.48
C LEU A 175 -10.07 2.88 0.14
N GLY A 176 -10.67 2.04 -0.70
CA GLY A 176 -11.32 2.43 -1.95
C GLY A 176 -10.42 2.43 -3.20
N TYR A 177 -9.17 1.99 -3.09
CA TYR A 177 -8.28 1.88 -4.25
C TYR A 177 -8.53 0.59 -5.03
N LYS A 178 -8.41 0.66 -6.35
CA LYS A 178 -8.18 -0.53 -7.19
C LYS A 178 -6.70 -0.88 -7.19
N PHE A 179 -6.36 -2.01 -6.60
CA PHE A 179 -4.98 -2.49 -6.51
C PHE A 179 -4.54 -3.13 -7.83
N ILE A 180 -3.53 -2.56 -8.48
CA ILE A 180 -2.96 -3.06 -9.74
C ILE A 180 -1.57 -3.61 -9.48
N GLU A 181 -1.41 -4.91 -9.71
CA GLU A 181 -0.13 -5.60 -9.57
C GLU A 181 0.65 -5.60 -10.87
N VAL A 182 1.93 -5.26 -10.79
CA VAL A 182 2.92 -5.42 -11.86
C VAL A 182 4.03 -6.36 -11.35
N PRO A 183 3.87 -7.68 -11.49
CA PRO A 183 4.87 -8.67 -11.10
C PRO A 183 6.13 -8.61 -11.98
N PHE A 184 7.32 -8.61 -11.37
CA PHE A 184 8.58 -8.64 -12.11
C PHE A 184 8.67 -9.83 -13.10
N PHE A 185 8.18 -11.01 -12.71
CA PHE A 185 8.25 -12.22 -13.53
C PHE A 185 7.27 -12.20 -14.71
N GLU A 186 6.16 -11.46 -14.63
CA GLU A 186 5.28 -11.22 -15.78
C GLU A 186 5.93 -10.19 -16.70
N TRP A 187 6.40 -9.08 -16.12
CA TRP A 187 6.98 -7.98 -16.86
C TRP A 187 8.19 -8.34 -17.71
N TYR A 188 9.03 -9.24 -17.20
CA TYR A 188 10.22 -9.74 -17.91
C TYR A 188 10.01 -11.12 -18.56
N SER A 189 8.76 -11.59 -18.67
CA SER A 189 8.45 -12.84 -19.37
C SER A 189 8.69 -12.72 -20.88
N MET A 190 8.91 -13.85 -21.54
CA MET A 190 9.07 -13.91 -23.00
C MET A 190 7.86 -13.34 -23.78
N GLY A 191 6.66 -13.39 -23.19
CA GLY A 191 5.45 -12.83 -23.80
C GLY A 191 5.31 -11.32 -23.67
N LEU A 192 6.15 -10.65 -22.87
CA LEU A 192 6.11 -9.21 -22.61
C LEU A 192 7.45 -8.53 -22.91
N THR A 193 8.11 -8.94 -24.01
CA THR A 193 9.39 -8.34 -24.42
C THR A 193 9.21 -6.99 -25.10
N GLU A 194 8.24 -6.87 -25.99
CA GLU A 194 8.00 -5.67 -26.79
C GLU A 194 7.28 -4.56 -26.02
N LYS A 195 7.69 -3.32 -26.26
CA LYS A 195 7.13 -2.12 -25.61
C LYS A 195 5.62 -2.00 -25.83
N LEU A 196 5.12 -2.31 -27.03
CA LEU A 196 3.69 -2.27 -27.35
C LEU A 196 2.90 -3.30 -26.54
N THR A 197 3.43 -4.50 -26.38
CA THR A 197 2.78 -5.57 -25.59
C THR A 197 2.75 -5.22 -24.11
N LYS A 198 3.85 -4.66 -23.57
CA LYS A 198 3.89 -4.11 -22.19
C LYS A 198 2.87 -3.00 -21.98
N LYS A 199 2.74 -2.08 -22.95
CA LYS A 199 1.74 -1.01 -22.93
C LYS A 199 0.32 -1.59 -22.84
N LYS A 200 -0.03 -2.51 -23.76
CA LYS A 200 -1.33 -3.17 -23.79
C LYS A 200 -1.63 -3.93 -22.50
N TYR A 201 -0.63 -4.59 -21.92
CA TYR A 201 -0.76 -5.28 -20.62
C TYR A 201 -1.15 -4.32 -19.48
N LEU A 202 -0.51 -3.14 -19.40
CA LEU A 202 -0.89 -2.12 -18.42
C LEU A 202 -2.26 -1.51 -18.70
N GLU A 203 -2.58 -1.22 -19.96
CA GLU A 203 -3.90 -0.72 -20.38
C GLU A 203 -5.00 -1.69 -19.97
N ASP A 204 -4.81 -2.99 -20.23
CA ASP A 204 -5.77 -4.02 -19.88
C ASP A 204 -5.99 -4.10 -18.36
N LYS A 205 -4.91 -4.00 -17.57
CA LYS A 205 -5.02 -3.95 -16.10
C LYS A 205 -5.77 -2.72 -15.59
N ILE A 206 -5.57 -1.55 -16.21
CA ILE A 206 -6.19 -0.29 -15.75
C ILE A 206 -7.64 -0.16 -16.22
N PHE A 207 -7.92 -0.46 -17.48
CA PHE A 207 -9.21 -0.15 -18.13
C PHE A 207 -10.15 -1.34 -18.28
N LYS A 208 -9.66 -2.59 -18.37
CA LYS A 208 -10.54 -3.77 -18.51
C LYS A 208 -10.89 -4.44 -17.19
N ASN A 209 -9.97 -4.43 -16.24
CA ASN A 209 -10.20 -4.99 -14.89
C ASN A 209 -10.86 -3.99 -13.92
N SER A 210 -11.57 -2.97 -14.46
CA SER A 210 -12.16 -1.89 -13.67
C SER A 210 -13.62 -1.62 -13.94
#